data_AF-A0A8S9MYF6-F1
#
_entry.id   AF-A0A8S9MYF6-F1
#
_cell.length_a   1.000
_cell.length_b   1.000
_cell.length_c   1.000
_cell.angle_alpha   90.00
_cell.angle_beta   90.00
_cell.angle_gamma   90.00
#
_symmetry.space_group_name_H-M   'P 1'
#
loop_
_entity.id
_entity.type
_entity.pdbx_description
1 polymer ?
#
loop_
_entity_poly.entity_id
_entity_poly.type
_entity_poly.pdbx_seq_one_letter_code
_entity_poly.pdbx_strand_id
1 'polypeptide(L)'
;MDVLKDKKLENSEVSKRVHVVYSLSKDLGLPGFRVGAIYSNDEMVVSAATKMSSFGLVSSQTQYLLSALLSDKKFTGTYLNENQKRLKIRQNQLVSGLEAAGVTCLKSNAGLFCWVDMRHLLDTNTFEAELELWKKIVYQVKLNISPGSSCHCTEPGWFRVCFANMSEETLDLAMQRLKEYVESTDSRRLISKSSYERIKSLRKRTVSNWVFRVSWTDRVPDER
;
A
#
# COMPACT_ATOMS: atom_id res chain seq x y z
N MET A 1 3.17 -25.96 3.86
CA MET A 1 3.60 -27.37 3.94
C MET A 1 4.53 -27.74 2.80
N ASP A 2 4.35 -27.19 1.60
CA ASP A 2 5.20 -27.50 0.44
C ASP A 2 6.69 -27.24 0.70
N VAL A 3 7.05 -26.16 1.40
CA VAL A 3 8.46 -25.92 1.81
C VAL A 3 9.02 -27.04 2.70
N LEU A 4 8.20 -27.67 3.55
CA LEU A 4 8.63 -28.81 4.35
C LEU A 4 8.76 -30.08 3.48
N LYS A 5 7.88 -30.28 2.51
CA LYS A 5 7.98 -31.36 1.50
C LYS A 5 9.24 -31.23 0.66
N ASP A 6 9.45 -30.06 0.08
CA ASP A 6 10.57 -29.76 -0.82
C ASP A 6 11.92 -29.96 -0.11
N LYS A 7 11.97 -29.64 1.20
CA LYS A 7 13.15 -29.85 2.04
C LYS A 7 13.21 -31.21 2.73
N LYS A 8 12.23 -32.10 2.50
CA LYS A 8 12.11 -33.44 3.13
C LYS A 8 12.10 -33.39 4.67
N LEU A 9 11.45 -32.37 5.23
CA LEU A 9 11.39 -32.09 6.68
C LEU A 9 10.05 -32.48 7.34
N GLU A 10 9.13 -33.10 6.61
CA GLU A 10 7.77 -33.39 7.12
C GLU A 10 7.74 -34.23 8.40
N ASN A 11 8.67 -35.19 8.53
CA ASN A 11 8.79 -36.09 9.69
C ASN A 11 9.84 -35.61 10.71
N SER A 12 10.26 -34.34 10.64
CA SER A 12 11.27 -33.78 11.54
C SER A 12 10.65 -32.97 12.67
N GLU A 13 11.42 -32.72 13.73
CA GLU A 13 11.05 -31.80 14.82
C GLU A 13 10.81 -30.36 14.33
N VAL A 14 11.34 -29.98 13.17
CA VAL A 14 11.04 -28.68 12.55
C VAL A 14 9.57 -28.62 12.13
N SER A 15 8.99 -29.72 11.64
CA SER A 15 7.59 -29.78 11.19
C SER A 15 6.60 -29.42 12.29
N LYS A 16 6.91 -29.80 13.53
CA LYS A 16 6.10 -29.48 14.73
C LYS A 16 6.13 -28.00 15.08
N ARG A 17 7.14 -27.25 14.62
CA ARG A 17 7.32 -25.80 14.88
C ARG A 17 6.77 -24.93 13.76
N VAL A 18 6.10 -25.52 12.77
CA VAL A 18 5.48 -24.79 11.66
C VAL A 18 3.97 -24.97 11.76
N HIS A 19 3.27 -23.84 11.84
CA HIS A 19 1.82 -23.78 11.97
C HIS A 19 1.24 -22.89 10.88
N VAL A 20 0.03 -23.18 10.44
CA VAL A 20 -0.67 -22.42 9.40
C VAL A 20 -1.95 -21.84 10.00
N VAL A 21 -2.17 -20.55 9.74
CA VAL A 21 -3.44 -19.87 10.02
C VAL A 21 -4.13 -19.60 8.70
N TYR A 22 -5.40 -19.95 8.61
CA TYR A 22 -6.20 -19.79 7.40
C TYR A 22 -7.59 -19.23 7.72
N SER A 23 -8.22 -18.57 6.75
CA SER A 23 -9.60 -18.06 6.88
C SER A 23 -10.23 -17.89 5.51
N LEU A 24 -11.55 -18.12 5.45
CA LEU A 24 -12.37 -17.91 4.25
C LEU A 24 -12.78 -16.44 4.03
N SER A 25 -12.23 -15.53 4.83
CA SER A 25 -12.65 -14.13 4.85
C SER A 25 -12.23 -13.35 3.60
N LYS A 26 -11.14 -13.75 2.94
CA LYS A 26 -10.51 -12.96 1.85
C LYS A 26 -10.57 -13.62 0.49
N ASP A 27 -10.39 -14.92 0.43
CA ASP A 27 -10.44 -15.70 -0.80
C ASP A 27 -11.88 -15.99 -1.25
N LEU A 28 -12.75 -16.46 -0.35
CA LEU A 28 -14.18 -16.64 -0.61
C LEU A 28 -15.00 -15.37 -0.46
N GLY A 29 -14.42 -14.31 0.11
CA GLY A 29 -15.15 -13.07 0.38
C GLY A 29 -16.24 -13.24 1.44
N LEU A 30 -16.02 -14.12 2.43
CA LEU A 30 -16.97 -14.38 3.52
C LEU A 30 -16.49 -13.82 4.88
N PRO A 31 -16.07 -12.55 4.97
CA PRO A 31 -15.68 -11.95 6.22
C PRO A 31 -16.91 -11.62 7.07
N GLY A 32 -18.12 -12.11 6.80
CA GLY A 32 -19.27 -12.08 7.73
C GLY A 32 -19.40 -13.37 8.55
N PHE A 33 -18.83 -14.47 8.06
CA PHE A 33 -19.15 -15.83 8.54
C PHE A 33 -18.21 -16.36 9.64
N ARG A 34 -17.13 -15.63 9.94
CA ARG A 34 -16.21 -15.94 11.06
C ARG A 34 -15.56 -17.32 10.96
N VAL A 35 -15.20 -17.75 9.76
CA VAL A 35 -14.54 -19.04 9.55
C VAL A 35 -13.02 -18.85 9.48
N GLY A 36 -12.34 -19.31 10.52
CA GLY A 36 -10.88 -19.42 10.62
C GLY A 36 -10.47 -20.84 10.97
N ALA A 37 -9.24 -21.21 10.63
CA ALA A 37 -8.67 -22.51 10.93
C ALA A 37 -7.21 -22.37 11.37
N ILE A 38 -6.82 -23.19 12.34
CA ILE A 38 -5.43 -23.43 12.71
C ILE A 38 -5.08 -24.84 12.26
N TYR A 39 -3.93 -24.97 11.60
CA TYR A 39 -3.36 -26.26 11.23
C TYR A 39 -1.95 -26.37 11.82
N SER A 40 -1.66 -27.48 12.50
CA SER A 40 -0.40 -27.73 13.19
C SER A 40 -0.09 -29.23 13.16
N ASN A 41 1.19 -29.59 13.01
CA ASN A 41 1.66 -30.97 13.17
C ASN A 41 2.01 -31.31 14.64
N ASP A 42 2.00 -30.31 15.52
CA ASP A 42 2.19 -30.50 16.96
C ASP A 42 0.83 -30.74 17.64
N GLU A 43 0.65 -31.95 18.17
CA GLU A 43 -0.56 -32.39 18.86
C GLU A 43 -0.86 -31.58 20.14
N MET A 44 0.17 -31.10 20.85
CA MET A 44 -0.04 -30.25 22.03
C MET A 44 -0.65 -28.91 21.62
N VAL A 45 -0.15 -28.34 20.51
CA VAL A 45 -0.72 -27.10 19.93
C VAL A 45 -2.15 -27.33 19.47
N VAL A 46 -2.44 -28.45 18.78
CA VAL A 46 -3.81 -28.80 18.37
C VAL A 46 -4.72 -28.92 19.60
N SER A 47 -4.32 -29.66 20.64
CA SER A 47 -5.11 -29.86 21.85
C SER A 47 -5.40 -28.55 22.59
N ALA A 48 -4.39 -27.69 22.73
CA ALA A 48 -4.54 -26.39 23.37
C ALA A 48 -5.47 -25.48 22.56
N ALA A 49 -5.24 -25.38 21.24
CA ALA A 49 -6.04 -24.56 20.34
C ALA A 49 -7.51 -25.01 20.29
N THR A 50 -7.78 -26.32 20.29
CA THR A 50 -9.15 -26.85 20.35
C THR A 50 -9.87 -26.43 21.63
N LYS A 51 -9.22 -26.51 22.79
CA LYS A 51 -9.82 -26.05 24.07
C LYS A 51 -10.08 -24.54 24.03
N MET A 52 -9.13 -23.76 23.52
CA MET A 52 -9.28 -22.30 23.37
C MET A 52 -10.35 -21.92 22.34
N SER A 53 -10.61 -22.76 21.33
CA SER A 53 -11.62 -22.48 20.30
C SER A 53 -13.04 -22.34 20.87
N SER A 54 -13.29 -22.87 22.07
CA SER A 54 -14.57 -22.72 22.79
C SER A 54 -15.00 -21.26 22.96
N PHE A 55 -14.05 -20.32 23.02
CA PHE A 55 -14.32 -18.87 23.12
C PHE A 55 -14.66 -18.20 21.78
N GLY A 56 -14.58 -18.91 20.67
CA GLY A 56 -14.74 -18.35 19.32
C GLY A 56 -15.15 -19.38 18.29
N LEU A 57 -16.06 -20.29 18.65
CA LEU A 57 -16.52 -21.35 17.74
C LEU A 57 -17.24 -20.77 16.52
N VAL A 58 -17.05 -21.43 15.38
CA VAL A 58 -17.83 -21.14 14.16
C VAL A 58 -19.28 -21.59 14.37
N SER A 59 -20.24 -20.76 13.99
CA SER A 59 -21.66 -21.13 14.02
C SER A 59 -21.91 -22.47 13.33
N SER A 60 -22.63 -23.40 13.97
CA SER A 60 -22.95 -24.71 13.41
C SER A 60 -23.75 -24.61 12.11
N GLN A 61 -24.61 -23.59 11.99
CA GLN A 61 -25.34 -23.29 10.75
C GLN A 61 -24.37 -22.94 9.61
N THR A 62 -23.37 -22.10 9.89
CA THR A 62 -22.32 -21.73 8.93
C THR A 62 -21.45 -22.94 8.57
N GLN A 63 -21.10 -23.77 9.55
CA GLN A 63 -20.35 -25.02 9.30
C GLN A 63 -21.11 -25.93 8.35
N TYR A 64 -22.42 -26.15 8.58
CA TYR A 64 -23.26 -26.96 7.71
C TYR A 64 -23.30 -26.40 6.28
N LEU A 65 -23.62 -25.11 6.13
CA LEU A 65 -23.67 -24.44 4.82
C LEU A 65 -22.36 -24.59 4.05
N LEU A 66 -21.23 -24.29 4.70
CA LEU A 66 -19.92 -24.33 4.06
C LEU A 66 -19.44 -25.74 3.80
N SER A 67 -19.82 -26.72 4.64
CA SER A 67 -19.52 -28.12 4.38
C SER A 67 -20.16 -28.59 3.07
N ALA A 68 -21.41 -28.21 2.79
CA ALA A 68 -22.09 -28.52 1.54
C ALA A 68 -21.42 -27.81 0.35
N LEU A 69 -21.16 -26.50 0.48
CA LEU A 69 -20.56 -25.69 -0.58
C LEU A 69 -19.14 -26.16 -0.96
N LEU A 70 -18.28 -26.43 0.04
CA LEU A 70 -16.87 -26.81 -0.17
C LEU A 70 -16.71 -28.28 -0.57
N SER A 71 -17.73 -29.10 -0.34
CA SER A 71 -17.75 -30.49 -0.82
C SER A 71 -18.03 -30.58 -2.32
N ASP A 72 -18.70 -29.59 -2.91
CA ASP A 72 -18.90 -29.50 -4.36
C ASP A 72 -17.56 -29.19 -5.07
N LYS A 73 -16.96 -30.22 -5.67
CA LYS A 73 -15.69 -30.13 -6.40
C LYS A 73 -15.81 -29.36 -7.71
N LYS A 74 -16.99 -29.35 -8.33
CA LYS A 74 -17.24 -28.54 -9.54
C LYS A 74 -17.28 -27.06 -9.16
N PHE A 75 -18.00 -26.71 -8.10
CA PHE A 75 -18.04 -25.34 -7.58
C PHE A 75 -16.63 -24.86 -7.20
N THR A 76 -15.92 -25.59 -6.34
CA THR A 76 -14.60 -25.15 -5.84
C THR A 76 -13.56 -25.00 -6.95
N GLY A 77 -13.51 -25.93 -7.91
CA GLY A 77 -12.62 -25.81 -9.08
C GLY A 77 -12.94 -24.59 -9.95
N THR A 78 -14.24 -24.37 -10.22
CA THR A 78 -14.69 -23.20 -11.00
C THR A 78 -14.40 -21.90 -10.27
N TYR A 79 -14.68 -21.84 -8.97
CA TYR A 79 -14.48 -20.67 -8.12
C TYR A 79 -13.00 -20.25 -8.12
N LEU A 80 -12.08 -21.20 -7.89
CA LEU A 80 -10.65 -20.90 -7.83
C LEU A 80 -10.15 -20.29 -9.16
N ASN A 81 -10.51 -20.91 -10.29
CA ASN A 81 -10.09 -20.43 -11.60
C ASN A 81 -10.66 -19.04 -11.91
N GLU A 82 -11.95 -18.85 -11.66
CA GLU A 82 -12.63 -17.59 -11.98
C GLU A 82 -12.21 -16.46 -11.04
N ASN A 83 -11.99 -16.75 -9.75
CA ASN A 83 -11.50 -15.78 -8.77
C ASN A 83 -10.09 -15.28 -9.15
N GLN A 84 -9.16 -16.19 -9.48
CA GLN A 84 -7.82 -15.81 -9.94
C GLN A 84 -7.86 -14.96 -11.22
N LYS A 85 -8.69 -15.35 -12.19
CA LYS A 85 -8.87 -14.60 -13.45
C LYS A 85 -9.36 -13.18 -13.18
N ARG A 86 -10.43 -13.01 -12.38
CA ARG A 86 -11.02 -11.70 -12.09
C ARG A 86 -10.08 -10.82 -11.27
N LEU A 87 -9.41 -11.38 -10.26
CA LEU A 87 -8.42 -10.63 -9.47
C LEU A 87 -7.27 -10.12 -10.34
N LYS A 88 -6.76 -10.95 -11.27
CA LYS A 88 -5.71 -10.54 -12.20
C LYS A 88 -6.17 -9.41 -13.12
N ILE A 89 -7.38 -9.50 -13.67
CA ILE A 89 -7.95 -8.44 -14.52
C ILE A 89 -8.03 -7.12 -13.72
N ARG A 90 -8.58 -7.16 -12.50
CA ARG A 90 -8.71 -5.95 -11.67
C ARG A 90 -7.39 -5.38 -11.18
N GLN A 91 -6.43 -6.23 -10.85
CA GLN A 91 -5.07 -5.78 -10.54
C GLN A 91 -4.47 -5.04 -11.73
N ASN A 92 -4.53 -5.63 -12.94
CA ASN A 92 -4.00 -5.00 -14.15
C ASN A 92 -4.65 -3.64 -14.41
N GLN A 93 -5.98 -3.53 -14.24
CA GLN A 93 -6.70 -2.26 -14.40
C GLN A 93 -6.18 -1.19 -13.41
N LEU A 94 -6.01 -1.53 -12.14
CA LEU A 94 -5.44 -0.62 -11.15
C LEU A 94 -4.01 -0.21 -11.54
N VAL A 95 -3.15 -1.17 -11.89
CA VAL A 95 -1.75 -0.90 -12.25
C VAL A 95 -1.64 0.01 -13.46
N SER A 96 -2.37 -0.28 -14.55
CA SER A 96 -2.39 0.56 -15.74
C SER A 96 -2.93 1.97 -15.45
N GLY A 97 -3.95 2.09 -14.59
CA GLY A 97 -4.48 3.38 -14.18
C GLY A 97 -3.48 4.21 -13.35
N LEU A 98 -2.74 3.57 -12.45
CA LEU A 98 -1.66 4.20 -11.69
C LEU A 98 -0.52 4.65 -12.61
N GLU A 99 -0.08 3.80 -13.54
CA GLU A 99 0.97 4.13 -14.51
C GLU A 99 0.57 5.31 -15.40
N ALA A 100 -0.69 5.36 -15.84
CA ALA A 100 -1.24 6.50 -16.59
C ALA A 100 -1.30 7.81 -15.79
N ALA A 101 -1.27 7.71 -14.46
CA ALA A 101 -1.15 8.85 -13.54
C ALA A 101 0.30 9.15 -13.13
N GLY A 102 1.30 8.46 -13.71
CA GLY A 102 2.71 8.62 -13.35
C GLY A 102 3.11 7.96 -12.02
N VAL A 103 2.26 7.10 -11.47
CA VAL A 103 2.48 6.40 -10.20
C VAL A 103 2.80 4.94 -10.46
N THR A 104 3.81 4.40 -9.76
CA THR A 104 4.21 2.99 -9.90
C THR A 104 3.79 2.17 -8.69
N CYS A 105 3.82 0.85 -8.80
CA CYS A 105 3.57 -0.05 -7.69
C CYS A 105 4.62 -1.16 -7.63
N LEU A 106 4.84 -1.70 -6.43
CA LEU A 106 5.62 -2.92 -6.24
C LEU A 106 4.96 -4.06 -7.01
N LYS A 107 5.74 -4.74 -7.86
CA LYS A 107 5.27 -5.89 -8.63
C LYS A 107 4.78 -6.99 -7.69
N SER A 108 3.49 -7.30 -7.77
CA SER A 108 2.83 -8.34 -6.98
C SER A 108 2.07 -9.31 -7.87
N ASN A 109 1.81 -10.51 -7.35
CA ASN A 109 1.07 -11.58 -8.04
C ASN A 109 -0.09 -12.14 -7.20
N ALA A 110 -0.38 -11.55 -6.05
CA ALA A 110 -1.37 -12.04 -5.09
C ALA A 110 -1.94 -10.89 -4.24
N GLY A 111 -3.02 -11.20 -3.52
CA GLY A 111 -3.70 -10.27 -2.63
C GLY A 111 -4.88 -9.57 -3.29
N LEU A 112 -5.45 -8.62 -2.55
CA LEU A 112 -6.64 -7.84 -2.93
C LEU A 112 -6.31 -6.35 -3.08
N PHE A 113 -5.01 -6.02 -3.13
CA PHE A 113 -4.46 -4.68 -3.10
C PHE A 113 -3.10 -4.63 -3.79
N CYS A 114 -2.69 -3.42 -4.19
CA CYS A 114 -1.33 -3.11 -4.62
C CYS A 114 -0.60 -2.27 -3.56
N TRP A 115 0.72 -2.40 -3.51
CA TRP A 115 1.60 -1.55 -2.71
C TRP A 115 2.20 -0.49 -3.62
N VAL A 116 1.71 0.73 -3.49
CA VAL A 116 1.86 1.82 -4.45
C VAL A 116 2.92 2.81 -3.97
N ASP A 117 3.82 3.18 -4.87
CA ASP A 117 4.93 4.10 -4.60
C ASP A 117 4.54 5.53 -4.99
N MET A 118 4.28 6.36 -3.98
CA MET A 118 3.99 7.79 -4.13
C MET A 118 5.11 8.65 -3.54
N ARG A 119 6.32 8.11 -3.37
CA ARG A 119 7.46 8.85 -2.77
C ARG A 119 7.77 10.15 -3.51
N HIS A 120 7.66 10.14 -4.84
CA HIS A 120 7.87 11.32 -5.69
C HIS A 120 6.81 12.43 -5.48
N LEU A 121 5.65 12.11 -4.89
CA LEU A 121 4.61 13.08 -4.56
C LEU A 121 4.80 13.70 -3.17
N LEU A 122 5.74 13.19 -2.36
CA LEU A 122 6.09 13.81 -1.09
C LEU A 122 6.85 15.12 -1.33
N ASP A 123 6.66 16.09 -0.43
CA ASP A 123 7.44 17.33 -0.42
C ASP A 123 8.79 17.13 0.29
N THR A 124 8.84 16.27 1.31
CA THR A 124 10.05 15.83 2.00
C THR A 124 9.95 14.34 2.33
N ASN A 125 11.08 13.65 2.48
CA ASN A 125 11.11 12.22 2.77
C ASN A 125 10.86 11.92 4.25
N THR A 126 9.68 12.28 4.77
CA THR A 126 9.28 12.07 6.17
C THR A 126 7.85 11.52 6.28
N PHE A 127 7.52 10.92 7.42
CA PHE A 127 6.16 10.41 7.66
C PHE A 127 5.12 11.53 7.81
N GLU A 128 5.52 12.72 8.26
CA GLU A 128 4.66 13.89 8.28
C GLU A 128 4.23 14.26 6.85
N ALA A 129 5.16 14.26 5.90
CA ALA A 129 4.84 14.48 4.50
C ALA A 129 3.95 13.38 3.91
N GLU A 130 4.15 12.12 4.31
CA GLU A 130 3.25 11.01 3.94
C GLU A 130 1.81 11.26 4.44
N LEU A 131 1.65 11.66 5.70
CA LEU A 131 0.34 11.95 6.28
C LEU A 131 -0.33 13.17 5.66
N GLU A 132 0.44 14.20 5.29
CA GLU A 132 -0.09 15.36 4.57
C GLU A 132 -0.53 14.99 3.15
N LEU A 133 0.23 14.16 2.43
CA LEU A 133 -0.20 13.61 1.15
C LEU A 133 -1.46 12.76 1.32
N TRP A 134 -1.49 11.87 2.31
CA TRP A 134 -2.64 11.03 2.63
C TRP A 134 -3.91 11.86 2.89
N LYS A 135 -3.82 12.93 3.70
CA LYS A 135 -4.94 13.86 3.93
C LYS A 135 -5.42 14.50 2.64
N LYS A 136 -4.51 14.94 1.76
CA LYS A 136 -4.89 15.50 0.44
C LYS A 136 -5.63 14.45 -0.40
N ILE A 137 -5.17 13.20 -0.42
CA ILE A 137 -5.83 12.10 -1.12
C ILE A 137 -7.25 11.85 -0.56
N VAL A 138 -7.41 11.81 0.76
CA VAL A 138 -8.71 11.62 1.41
C VAL A 138 -9.66 12.80 1.17
N TYR A 139 -9.21 14.03 1.43
CA TYR A 139 -10.09 15.19 1.43
C TYR A 139 -10.29 15.84 0.07
N GLN A 140 -9.31 15.78 -0.84
CA GLN A 140 -9.38 16.41 -2.17
C GLN A 140 -9.70 15.37 -3.25
N VAL A 141 -8.95 14.26 -3.30
CA VAL A 141 -9.14 13.20 -4.31
C VAL A 141 -10.34 12.30 -3.96
N LYS A 142 -10.79 12.32 -2.69
CA LYS A 142 -11.90 11.52 -2.16
C LYS A 142 -11.65 10.01 -2.25
N LEU A 143 -10.40 9.60 -2.02
CA LEU A 143 -10.02 8.19 -1.99
C LEU A 143 -9.55 7.81 -0.58
N ASN A 144 -10.12 6.74 -0.05
CA ASN A 144 -9.64 6.15 1.20
C ASN A 144 -8.63 5.05 0.89
N ILE A 145 -7.36 5.33 1.18
CA ILE A 145 -6.23 4.40 1.02
C ILE A 145 -5.45 4.34 2.33
N SER A 146 -4.64 3.29 2.54
CA SER A 146 -3.86 3.15 3.77
C SER A 146 -2.44 3.70 3.56
N PRO A 147 -1.97 4.66 4.37
CA PRO A 147 -0.59 5.13 4.32
C PRO A 147 0.37 4.06 4.86
N GLY A 148 1.60 4.04 4.38
CA GLY A 148 2.58 3.00 4.67
C GLY A 148 2.95 2.91 6.15
N SER A 149 2.98 4.05 6.83
CA SER A 149 3.13 4.15 8.28
C SER A 149 2.11 3.32 9.06
N SER A 150 0.87 3.19 8.59
CA SER A 150 -0.16 2.33 9.23
C SER A 150 0.15 0.83 9.14
N CYS A 151 1.07 0.45 8.28
CA CYS A 151 1.59 -0.92 8.15
C CYS A 151 3.02 -1.04 8.70
N HIS A 152 3.49 -0.06 9.46
CA HIS A 152 4.86 0.02 9.99
C HIS A 152 5.94 -0.05 8.89
N CYS A 153 5.65 0.51 7.70
CA CYS A 153 6.67 0.67 6.67
C CYS A 153 7.78 1.60 7.18
N THR A 154 9.05 1.22 6.94
CA THR A 154 10.22 1.99 7.40
C THR A 154 10.55 3.18 6.50
N GLU A 155 9.98 3.22 5.29
CA GLU A 155 10.15 4.29 4.33
C GLU A 155 8.82 5.02 4.13
N PRO A 156 8.76 6.36 4.23
CA PRO A 156 7.55 7.10 3.95
C PRO A 156 7.23 7.12 2.45
N GLY A 157 5.95 7.32 2.11
CA GLY A 157 5.47 7.52 0.74
C GLY A 157 4.92 6.27 0.05
N TRP A 158 4.84 5.15 0.77
CA TRP A 158 4.16 3.96 0.29
C TRP A 158 2.69 3.96 0.70
N PHE A 159 1.82 3.39 -0.15
CA PHE A 159 0.38 3.31 0.13
C PHE A 159 -0.20 1.96 -0.28
N ARG A 160 -1.14 1.43 0.52
CA ARG A 160 -1.93 0.26 0.14
C ARG A 160 -3.24 0.69 -0.52
N VAL A 161 -3.46 0.23 -1.75
CA VAL A 161 -4.68 0.52 -2.53
C VAL A 161 -5.38 -0.78 -2.90
N CYS A 162 -6.60 -0.97 -2.39
CA CYS A 162 -7.42 -2.16 -2.65
C CYS A 162 -8.18 -2.03 -3.99
N PHE A 163 -8.37 -3.16 -4.69
CA PHE A 163 -9.06 -3.19 -5.99
C PHE A 163 -10.19 -4.23 -6.08
N ALA A 164 -10.35 -5.10 -5.09
CA ALA A 164 -11.24 -6.27 -5.19
C ALA A 164 -12.65 -6.04 -4.63
N ASN A 165 -13.04 -4.79 -4.33
CA ASN A 165 -14.29 -4.47 -3.63
C ASN A 165 -15.15 -3.39 -4.31
N MET A 166 -14.83 -3.00 -5.54
CA MET A 166 -15.62 -2.02 -6.29
C MET A 166 -15.85 -2.44 -7.74
N SER A 167 -16.78 -1.75 -8.41
CA SER A 167 -17.04 -1.94 -9.84
C SER A 167 -15.85 -1.46 -10.70
N GLU A 168 -15.87 -1.76 -12.00
CA GLU A 168 -14.81 -1.31 -12.93
C GLU A 168 -14.87 0.20 -13.08
N GLU A 169 -16.07 0.73 -13.23
CA GLU A 169 -16.36 2.16 -13.40
C GLU A 169 -15.92 2.96 -12.17
N THR A 170 -16.10 2.41 -10.97
CA THR A 170 -15.65 3.05 -9.73
C THR A 170 -14.13 3.08 -9.64
N LEU A 171 -13.46 2.02 -10.09
CA LEU A 171 -12.00 1.97 -10.13
C LEU A 171 -11.45 2.95 -11.16
N ASP A 172 -12.06 3.02 -12.35
CA ASP A 172 -11.67 3.98 -13.39
C ASP A 172 -11.85 5.43 -12.93
N LEU A 173 -12.98 5.74 -12.28
CA LEU A 173 -13.21 7.06 -11.69
C LEU A 173 -12.17 7.41 -10.61
N ALA A 174 -11.78 6.43 -9.78
CA ALA A 174 -10.74 6.63 -8.78
C ALA A 174 -9.39 6.95 -9.43
N MET A 175 -9.04 6.24 -10.51
CA MET A 175 -7.80 6.49 -11.26
C MET A 175 -7.83 7.83 -11.99
N GLN A 176 -8.97 8.22 -12.57
CA GLN A 176 -9.15 9.55 -13.16
C GLN A 176 -8.90 10.66 -12.15
N ARG A 177 -9.53 10.59 -10.96
CA ARG A 177 -9.34 11.59 -9.90
C ARG A 177 -7.88 11.67 -9.44
N LEU A 178 -7.22 10.51 -9.30
CA LEU A 178 -5.81 10.47 -8.93
C LEU A 178 -4.92 11.10 -10.01
N LYS A 179 -5.17 10.80 -11.28
CA LYS A 179 -4.45 11.38 -12.41
C LYS A 179 -4.58 12.90 -12.45
N GLU A 180 -5.80 13.43 -12.36
CA GLU A 180 -6.06 14.88 -12.30
C GLU A 180 -5.32 15.54 -11.12
N TYR A 181 -5.27 14.87 -9.97
CA TYR A 181 -4.53 15.35 -8.81
C TYR A 181 -3.02 15.42 -9.07
N VAL A 182 -2.41 14.37 -9.65
CA VAL A 182 -0.98 14.35 -9.96
C VAL A 182 -0.63 15.44 -10.98
N GLU A 183 -1.38 15.54 -12.08
CA GLU A 183 -1.16 16.55 -13.13
C GLU A 183 -1.27 17.99 -12.60
N SER A 184 -2.24 18.25 -11.70
CA SER A 184 -2.38 19.57 -11.05
C SER A 184 -1.22 19.90 -10.11
N THR A 185 -0.62 18.87 -9.50
CA THR A 185 0.50 19.03 -8.56
C THR A 185 1.80 19.29 -9.30
N ASP A 186 2.02 18.60 -10.41
CA ASP A 186 3.16 18.86 -11.30
C ASP A 186 3.10 20.26 -11.92
N SER A 187 1.92 20.69 -12.38
CA SER A 187 1.70 22.04 -12.89
C SER A 187 2.05 23.11 -11.84
N ARG A 188 1.63 22.92 -10.57
CA ARG A 188 1.96 23.83 -9.47
C ARG A 188 3.46 23.84 -9.14
N ARG A 189 4.13 22.68 -9.17
CA ARG A 189 5.58 22.56 -8.97
C ARG A 189 6.35 23.30 -10.07
N LEU A 190 5.92 23.22 -11.33
CA LEU A 190 6.51 23.94 -12.46
C LEU A 190 6.35 25.46 -12.33
N ILE A 191 5.15 25.94 -11.98
CA ILE A 191 4.89 27.38 -11.76
C ILE A 191 5.75 27.92 -10.61
N SER A 192 5.85 27.18 -9.50
CA SER A 192 6.68 27.54 -8.36
C SER A 192 8.17 27.66 -8.73
N LYS A 193 8.71 26.67 -9.47
CA LYS A 193 10.10 26.71 -9.98
C LYS A 193 10.33 27.89 -10.92
N SER A 194 9.44 28.11 -11.89
CA SER A 194 9.53 29.24 -12.83
C SER A 194 9.50 30.60 -12.10
N SER A 195 8.63 30.73 -11.09
CA SER A 195 8.52 31.94 -10.27
C SER A 195 9.78 32.16 -9.43
N TYR A 196 10.32 31.10 -8.83
CA TYR A 196 11.58 31.15 -8.08
C TYR A 196 12.77 31.53 -8.98
N GLU A 197 12.87 30.96 -10.18
CA GLU A 197 13.93 31.32 -11.14
C GLU A 197 13.78 32.75 -11.65
N ARG A 198 12.55 33.23 -11.87
CA ARG A 198 12.29 34.63 -12.24
C ARG A 198 12.67 35.60 -11.13
N ILE A 199 12.37 35.28 -9.86
CA ILE A 199 12.81 36.09 -8.71
C ILE A 199 14.33 36.07 -8.56
N LYS A 200 14.97 34.91 -8.77
CA LYS A 200 16.44 34.77 -8.72
C LYS A 200 17.13 35.53 -9.85
N SER A 201 16.58 35.54 -11.06
CA SER A 201 17.12 36.30 -12.20
C SER A 201 16.92 37.81 -12.03
N LEU A 202 15.79 38.25 -11.47
CA LEU A 202 15.58 39.64 -11.07
C LEU A 202 16.59 40.10 -10.02
N ARG A 203 16.85 39.29 -8.98
CA ARG A 203 17.89 39.56 -7.97
C ARG A 203 19.29 39.61 -8.59
N LYS A 204 19.64 38.68 -9.50
CA LYS A 204 20.92 38.75 -10.23
C LYS A 204 21.06 40.05 -11.05
N ARG A 205 19.99 40.51 -11.72
CA ARG A 205 19.99 41.78 -12.46
C ARG A 205 20.09 43.02 -11.56
N THR A 206 19.56 42.96 -10.34
CA THR A 206 19.67 44.08 -9.39
C THR A 206 21.06 44.16 -8.77
N VAL A 207 21.71 43.01 -8.52
CA VAL A 207 23.06 42.94 -7.95
C VAL A 207 24.14 43.33 -8.98
N SER A 208 23.89 43.15 -10.29
CA SER A 208 24.81 43.62 -11.35
C SER A 208 24.87 45.14 -11.53
N ASN A 209 24.05 45.92 -10.81
CA ASN A 209 24.08 47.40 -10.85
C ASN A 209 24.62 48.06 -9.59
N TRP A 210 25.13 47.30 -8.60
CA TRP A 210 25.82 47.85 -7.43
C TRP A 210 27.23 47.29 -7.31
N VAL A 211 28.12 47.79 -8.17
CA VAL A 211 29.56 47.80 -7.86
C VAL A 211 29.78 48.93 -6.86
N PHE A 212 29.72 48.63 -5.57
CA PHE A 212 30.26 49.53 -4.56
C PHE A 212 31.78 49.55 -4.70
N ARG A 213 32.29 50.67 -5.21
CA ARG A 213 33.71 51.02 -5.16
C ARG A 213 34.05 51.32 -3.69
N VAL A 214 34.68 50.39 -3.00
CA VAL A 214 35.25 50.64 -1.67
C VAL A 214 36.67 51.17 -1.87
N SER A 215 36.86 52.45 -1.58
CA SER A 215 38.18 53.04 -1.41
C SER A 215 38.15 53.97 -0.21
N TRP A 216 38.70 53.55 0.92
CA TRP A 216 39.21 54.43 1.97
C TRP A 216 40.40 53.76 2.65
N THR A 217 41.57 54.31 2.39
CA THR A 217 42.84 54.08 3.07
C THR A 217 42.90 54.85 4.40
N ASP A 218 43.38 54.14 5.42
CA ASP A 218 44.21 54.55 6.57
C ASP A 218 43.87 55.80 7.39
N ARG A 219 43.72 55.57 8.71
CA ARG A 219 44.69 55.99 9.74
C ARG A 219 44.33 55.44 11.14
N VAL A 220 45.28 54.68 11.69
CA VAL A 220 45.57 54.47 13.14
C VAL A 220 46.24 55.78 13.65
N PRO A 221 46.10 56.28 14.91
CA PRO A 221 46.46 55.62 16.20
C PRO A 221 45.54 56.01 17.39
N ASP A 222 45.69 55.65 18.67
CA ASP A 222 46.63 54.87 19.49
C ASP A 222 45.94 54.52 20.84
N GLU A 223 46.51 53.55 21.56
CA GLU A 223 46.56 53.35 23.03
C GLU A 223 45.35 53.65 23.95
N ARG A 224 44.73 52.60 24.51
CA ARG A 224 44.99 52.05 25.87
C ARG A 224 44.12 50.83 26.15
#